data_AF-A0A346XXE5-F1
#
_entry.id   AF-A0A346XXE5-F1
#
_cell.length_a   1.000
_cell.length_b   1.000
_cell.length_c   1.000
_cell.angle_alpha   90.00
_cell.angle_beta   90.00
_cell.angle_gamma   90.00
#
_symmetry.space_group_name_H-M   'P 1'
#
loop_
_entity.id
_entity.type
_entity.pdbx_description
1 polymer ?
#
loop_
_entity_poly.entity_id
_entity_poly.type
_entity_poly.pdbx_seq_one_letter_code
_entity_poly.pdbx_strand_id
1 'polypeptide(L)'
;MATTKTKPMPVFWPDKARAELGDARFEAALRDPLSVDLLNWNIFQSLETHQDQDWLAYRLQMFGGTDMAPPVRLQLWTGRATDPRMEPSRGYLQAADARAREAGATDDDIARLREPVEVPVRIESPDVLCLVHTVMDRNDRGTAGRDRLLELIDGGIEHARRLGKQLAVAVVYRAGSQAAAELSGRLNELRGSLADELPHQPKAKDVQLRDVSWQQLVRVWESEMSYLDVPGSPKAFLSHLKANDLY
;
A
#
# COMPACT_ATOMS: atom_id res chain seq x y z
N MET A 1 -11.36 29.80 21.43
CA MET A 1 -10.63 28.92 20.49
C MET A 1 -11.57 28.61 19.34
N ALA A 2 -11.26 29.06 18.13
CA ALA A 2 -12.04 28.68 16.96
C ALA A 2 -11.77 27.20 16.69
N THR A 3 -12.79 26.36 16.85
CA THR A 3 -12.74 24.97 16.36
C THR A 3 -12.64 25.04 14.85
N THR A 4 -11.45 24.81 14.31
CA THR A 4 -11.26 24.64 12.87
C THR A 4 -12.13 23.46 12.46
N LYS A 5 -13.28 23.72 11.83
CA LYS A 5 -14.14 22.67 11.27
C LYS A 5 -13.34 22.03 10.14
N THR A 6 -12.64 20.94 10.41
CA THR A 6 -12.03 20.12 9.37
C THR A 6 -13.14 19.65 8.44
N LYS A 7 -13.05 20.04 7.17
CA LYS A 7 -14.01 19.58 6.16
C LYS A 7 -13.75 18.10 5.88
N PRO A 8 -14.78 17.30 5.59
CA PRO A 8 -14.60 15.92 5.13
C PRO A 8 -13.71 15.88 3.89
N MET A 9 -13.01 14.76 3.71
CA MET A 9 -12.18 14.51 2.53
C MET A 9 -13.05 14.62 1.25
N PRO A 10 -12.64 15.42 0.24
CA PRO A 10 -13.24 15.35 -1.09
C PRO A 10 -12.91 14.00 -1.72
N VAL A 11 -13.90 13.26 -2.23
CA VAL A 11 -13.71 11.91 -2.79
C VAL A 11 -14.12 11.89 -4.27
N PHE A 12 -13.24 11.42 -5.14
CA PHE A 12 -13.59 11.15 -6.55
C PHE A 12 -14.42 9.87 -6.63
N TRP A 13 -15.48 9.80 -7.43
CA TRP A 13 -16.34 8.61 -7.54
C TRP A 13 -16.75 7.97 -6.19
N PRO A 14 -17.42 8.71 -5.29
CA PRO A 14 -17.73 8.24 -3.93
C PRO A 14 -18.52 6.92 -3.89
N ASP A 15 -19.43 6.71 -4.85
CA ASP A 15 -20.22 5.47 -4.93
C ASP A 15 -19.34 4.24 -5.20
N LYS A 16 -18.31 4.38 -6.05
CA LYS A 16 -17.35 3.31 -6.33
C LYS A 16 -16.45 3.05 -5.12
N ALA A 17 -15.96 4.12 -4.48
CA ALA A 17 -15.16 4.01 -3.25
C ALA A 17 -15.92 3.25 -2.16
N ARG A 18 -17.19 3.59 -1.98
CA ARG A 18 -18.10 2.95 -1.03
C ARG A 18 -18.34 1.48 -1.37
N ALA A 19 -18.55 1.15 -2.64
CA ALA A 19 -18.75 -0.22 -3.08
C ALA A 19 -17.54 -1.11 -2.79
N GLU A 20 -16.32 -0.58 -2.94
CA GLU A 20 -15.09 -1.34 -2.77
C GLU A 20 -14.65 -1.45 -1.30
N LEU A 21 -14.76 -0.37 -0.53
CA LEU A 21 -14.44 -0.37 0.90
C LEU A 21 -15.51 -1.06 1.76
N GLY A 22 -16.77 -1.05 1.30
CA GLY A 22 -17.94 -1.39 2.08
C GLY A 22 -18.42 -0.24 2.98
N ASP A 23 -19.73 -0.26 3.29
CA ASP A 23 -20.43 0.84 3.98
C ASP A 23 -19.76 1.28 5.29
N ALA A 24 -19.47 0.34 6.19
CA ALA A 24 -18.96 0.67 7.51
C ALA A 24 -17.57 1.33 7.46
N ARG A 25 -16.67 0.82 6.61
CA ARG A 25 -15.31 1.35 6.46
C ARG A 25 -15.33 2.70 5.75
N PHE A 26 -16.16 2.85 4.72
CA PHE A 26 -16.33 4.11 4.00
C PHE A 26 -16.88 5.22 4.91
N GLU A 27 -17.92 4.95 5.70
CA GLU A 27 -18.50 5.91 6.64
C GLU A 27 -17.54 6.30 7.77
N ALA A 28 -16.70 5.37 8.23
CA ALA A 28 -15.62 5.69 9.17
C ALA A 28 -14.57 6.58 8.52
N ALA A 29 -14.17 6.27 7.29
CA ALA A 29 -13.19 7.01 6.52
C ALA A 29 -13.63 8.46 6.23
N LEU A 30 -14.90 8.70 5.92
CA LEU A 30 -15.43 10.04 5.69
C LEU A 30 -15.34 10.97 6.91
N ARG A 31 -15.33 10.41 8.12
CA ARG A 31 -15.20 11.17 9.37
C ARG A 31 -13.75 11.54 9.67
N ASP A 32 -12.80 10.88 9.04
CA ASP A 32 -11.38 11.14 9.19
C ASP A 32 -10.87 12.00 8.01
N PRO A 33 -10.52 13.28 8.25
CA PRO A 33 -9.98 14.14 7.20
C PRO A 33 -8.63 13.66 6.66
N LEU A 34 -7.94 12.73 7.33
CA LEU A 34 -6.65 12.17 6.90
C LEU A 34 -6.73 10.69 6.56
N SER A 35 -7.93 10.18 6.27
CA SER A 35 -8.14 8.77 5.96
C SER A 35 -7.23 8.27 4.85
N VAL A 36 -6.34 7.34 5.17
CA VAL A 36 -5.43 6.69 4.22
C VAL A 36 -6.19 5.96 3.11
N ASP A 37 -7.36 5.41 3.41
CA ASP A 37 -8.21 4.75 2.41
C ASP A 37 -8.67 5.73 1.33
N LEU A 38 -9.22 6.89 1.72
CA LEU A 38 -9.71 7.87 0.75
C LEU A 38 -8.56 8.60 0.03
N LEU A 39 -7.42 8.75 0.69
CA LEU A 39 -6.18 9.23 0.08
C LEU A 39 -5.68 8.28 -1.02
N ASN A 40 -5.56 6.98 -0.72
CA ASN A 40 -5.18 5.96 -1.69
C ASN A 40 -6.19 5.89 -2.83
N TRP A 41 -7.48 5.90 -2.50
CA TRP A 41 -8.55 5.91 -3.49
C TRP A 41 -8.40 7.04 -4.48
N ASN A 42 -8.38 8.29 -4.02
CA ASN A 42 -8.32 9.43 -4.93
C ASN A 42 -7.10 9.41 -5.85
N ILE A 43 -5.92 9.02 -5.33
CA ILE A 43 -4.69 9.00 -6.12
C ILE A 43 -4.66 7.81 -7.07
N PHE A 44 -4.76 6.58 -6.55
CA PHE A 44 -4.53 5.40 -7.39
C PHE A 44 -5.71 5.07 -8.30
N GLN A 45 -6.95 5.34 -7.88
CA GLN A 45 -8.11 5.17 -8.77
C GLN A 45 -8.07 6.16 -9.94
N SER A 46 -7.59 7.38 -9.73
CA SER A 46 -7.47 8.35 -10.82
C SER A 46 -6.27 8.03 -11.73
N LEU A 47 -5.17 7.48 -11.21
CA LEU A 47 -4.09 6.96 -12.04
C LEU A 47 -4.54 5.83 -12.96
N GLU A 48 -5.55 5.03 -12.57
CA GLU A 48 -6.13 4.00 -13.45
C GLU A 48 -6.81 4.62 -14.69
N THR A 49 -7.29 5.87 -14.61
CA THR A 49 -7.95 6.56 -15.72
C THR A 49 -6.99 7.31 -16.64
N HIS A 50 -5.67 7.09 -16.48
CA HIS A 50 -4.65 7.73 -17.28
C HIS A 50 -4.76 7.33 -18.76
N GLN A 51 -4.79 8.34 -19.64
CA GLN A 51 -5.02 8.15 -21.09
C GLN A 51 -3.81 7.56 -21.84
N ASP A 52 -2.61 7.67 -21.26
CA ASP A 52 -1.35 7.15 -21.82
C ASP A 52 -0.73 6.09 -20.90
N GLN A 53 -0.77 4.82 -21.31
CA GLN A 53 -0.30 3.70 -20.48
C GLN A 53 1.23 3.61 -20.40
N ASP A 54 1.94 4.01 -21.45
CA ASP A 54 3.40 3.97 -21.49
C ASP A 54 3.95 5.03 -20.53
N TRP A 55 3.34 6.21 -20.55
CA TRP A 55 3.67 7.29 -19.63
C TRP A 55 3.32 6.93 -18.18
N LEU A 56 2.14 6.34 -17.94
CA LEU A 56 1.77 5.84 -16.62
C LEU A 56 2.78 4.81 -16.11
N ALA A 57 3.18 3.84 -16.93
CA ALA A 57 4.17 2.84 -16.58
C ALA A 57 5.50 3.48 -16.18
N TYR A 58 5.98 4.46 -16.96
CA TYR A 58 7.17 5.25 -16.63
C TYR A 58 7.06 5.94 -15.27
N ARG A 59 5.93 6.58 -14.96
CA ARG A 59 5.70 7.22 -13.66
C ARG A 59 5.70 6.22 -12.50
N LEU A 60 5.13 5.04 -12.71
CA LEU A 60 5.01 4.01 -11.68
C LEU A 60 6.29 3.21 -11.45
N GLN A 61 7.35 3.42 -12.25
CA GLN A 61 8.69 2.85 -11.99
C GLN A 61 9.25 3.23 -10.61
N MET A 62 8.80 4.35 -10.02
CA MET A 62 9.17 4.70 -8.64
C MET A 62 8.70 3.66 -7.61
N PHE A 63 7.62 2.92 -7.91
CA PHE A 63 7.09 1.84 -7.08
C PHE A 63 7.57 0.46 -7.55
N GLY A 64 7.48 0.20 -8.85
CA GLY A 64 7.72 -1.12 -9.44
C GLY A 64 9.16 -1.39 -9.90
N GLY A 65 10.01 -0.36 -9.97
CA GLY A 65 11.33 -0.45 -10.60
C GLY A 65 11.30 -0.27 -12.12
N THR A 66 12.48 -0.34 -12.72
CA THR A 66 12.71 -0.08 -14.16
C THR A 66 12.03 -1.08 -15.09
N ASP A 67 11.67 -2.25 -14.59
CA ASP A 67 11.02 -3.32 -15.36
C ASP A 67 9.49 -3.14 -15.45
N MET A 68 8.96 -2.04 -14.91
CA MET A 68 7.55 -1.71 -15.05
C MET A 68 7.23 -1.29 -16.49
N ALA A 69 6.34 -2.05 -17.13
CA ALA A 69 5.96 -1.91 -18.53
C ALA A 69 4.44 -1.81 -18.68
N PRO A 70 3.95 -1.15 -19.73
CA PRO A 70 2.53 -1.14 -20.09
C PRO A 70 2.07 -2.51 -20.64
N PRO A 71 0.78 -2.89 -20.49
CA PRO A 71 -0.28 -2.15 -19.81
C PRO A 71 -0.17 -2.27 -18.28
N VAL A 72 -0.57 -1.23 -17.57
CA VAL A 72 -0.63 -1.22 -16.11
C VAL A 72 -2.07 -1.36 -15.64
N ARG A 73 -2.30 -2.24 -14.67
CA ARG A 73 -3.59 -2.35 -13.97
C ARG A 73 -3.42 -1.98 -12.51
N LEU A 74 -4.32 -1.13 -12.02
CA LEU A 74 -4.34 -0.66 -10.64
C LEU A 74 -5.59 -1.23 -9.96
N GLN A 75 -5.41 -1.83 -8.79
CA GLN A 75 -6.52 -2.39 -8.02
C GLN A 75 -6.31 -2.07 -6.55
N LEU A 76 -7.36 -1.64 -5.87
CA LEU A 76 -7.28 -1.27 -4.47
C LEU A 76 -7.84 -2.39 -3.57
N TRP A 77 -7.38 -2.40 -2.32
CA TRP A 77 -7.87 -3.26 -1.23
C TRP A 77 -8.05 -4.74 -1.61
N THR A 78 -7.06 -5.29 -2.35
CA THR A 78 -7.07 -6.68 -2.82
C THR A 78 -6.56 -7.64 -1.73
N GLY A 79 -6.71 -8.95 -1.91
CA GLY A 79 -5.98 -9.94 -1.09
C GLY A 79 -6.71 -10.44 0.15
N ARG A 80 -7.69 -9.70 0.70
CA ARG A 80 -8.52 -10.15 1.83
C ARG A 80 -9.96 -10.50 1.44
N ALA A 81 -10.77 -9.49 1.16
CA ALA A 81 -12.15 -9.68 0.73
C ALA A 81 -12.26 -9.95 -0.79
N THR A 82 -11.30 -9.42 -1.55
CA THR A 82 -11.28 -9.45 -3.01
C THR A 82 -10.25 -10.46 -3.52
N ASP A 83 -10.66 -11.29 -4.48
CA ASP A 83 -9.76 -12.24 -5.13
C ASP A 83 -8.74 -11.55 -6.05
N PRO A 84 -7.51 -12.07 -6.16
CA PRO A 84 -7.00 -13.27 -5.50
C PRO A 84 -6.55 -12.99 -4.06
N ARG A 85 -6.84 -13.93 -3.15
CA ARG A 85 -6.37 -13.86 -1.76
C ARG A 85 -4.86 -14.00 -1.64
N MET A 86 -4.25 -13.15 -0.79
CA MET A 86 -2.85 -13.26 -0.42
C MET A 86 -2.74 -13.92 0.95
N GLU A 87 -2.58 -15.24 0.95
CA GLU A 87 -2.43 -16.01 2.17
C GLU A 87 -0.95 -16.05 2.56
N PRO A 88 -0.61 -15.81 3.85
CA PRO A 88 0.75 -16.04 4.32
C PRO A 88 1.14 -17.51 4.14
N SER A 89 2.40 -17.74 3.75
CA SER A 89 2.93 -19.07 3.55
C SER A 89 3.03 -19.84 4.86
N ARG A 90 3.05 -21.17 4.77
CA ARG A 90 3.24 -22.05 5.95
C ARG A 90 4.54 -21.76 6.69
N GLY A 91 5.61 -21.45 5.95
CA GLY A 91 6.92 -21.13 6.53
C GLY A 91 6.86 -19.83 7.33
N TYR A 92 6.24 -18.79 6.78
CA TYR A 92 6.03 -17.53 7.48
C TYR A 92 5.18 -17.72 8.74
N LEU A 93 4.06 -18.45 8.64
CA LEU A 93 3.16 -18.68 9.77
C LEU A 93 3.85 -19.40 10.93
N GLN A 94 4.75 -20.36 10.66
CA GLN A 94 5.52 -21.04 11.70
C GLN A 94 6.49 -20.09 12.41
N ALA A 95 7.23 -19.27 11.66
CA ALA A 95 8.14 -18.28 12.24
C ALA A 95 7.40 -17.19 13.01
N ALA A 96 6.26 -16.72 12.48
CA ALA A 96 5.42 -15.72 13.13
C ALA A 96 4.78 -16.27 14.42
N ASP A 97 4.29 -17.51 14.43
CA ASP A 97 3.76 -18.18 15.63
C ASP A 97 4.82 -18.28 16.74
N ALA A 98 6.06 -18.65 16.39
CA ALA A 98 7.17 -18.69 17.35
C ALA A 98 7.45 -17.31 17.97
N ARG A 99 7.62 -16.28 17.12
CA ARG A 99 7.85 -14.88 17.59
C ARG A 99 6.68 -14.36 18.43
N ALA A 100 5.45 -14.69 18.05
CA ALA A 100 4.26 -14.28 18.76
C ALA A 100 4.20 -14.91 20.16
N ARG A 101 4.43 -16.21 20.28
CA ARG A 101 4.49 -16.89 21.58
C ARG A 101 5.58 -16.35 22.49
N GLU A 102 6.77 -16.09 21.95
CA GLU A 102 7.88 -15.47 22.70
C GLU A 102 7.52 -14.07 23.21
N ALA A 103 6.74 -13.32 22.44
CA ALA A 103 6.22 -12.01 22.81
C ALA A 103 4.99 -12.06 23.75
N GLY A 104 4.53 -13.25 24.16
CA GLY A 104 3.37 -13.42 25.03
C GLY A 104 2.02 -13.19 24.34
N ALA A 105 1.94 -13.43 23.03
CA ALA A 105 0.71 -13.34 22.26
C ALA A 105 -0.39 -14.28 22.79
N THR A 106 -1.65 -13.85 22.65
CA THR A 106 -2.80 -14.71 22.93
C THR A 106 -3.05 -15.71 21.80
N ASP A 107 -3.83 -16.76 22.06
CA ASP A 107 -4.26 -17.69 21.01
C ASP A 107 -5.07 -16.98 19.90
N ASP A 108 -5.80 -15.92 20.25
CA ASP A 108 -6.54 -15.09 19.29
C ASP A 108 -5.59 -14.29 18.39
N ASP A 109 -4.49 -13.76 18.93
CA ASP A 109 -3.45 -13.09 18.13
C ASP A 109 -2.79 -14.06 17.15
N ILE A 110 -2.50 -15.28 17.61
CA ILE A 110 -1.94 -16.35 16.78
C ILE A 110 -2.94 -16.78 15.69
N ALA A 111 -4.23 -16.86 16.02
CA ALA A 111 -5.26 -17.21 15.04
C ALA A 111 -5.34 -16.18 13.90
N ARG A 112 -5.18 -14.88 14.23
CA ARG A 112 -5.16 -13.79 13.25
C ARG A 112 -3.98 -13.82 12.29
N LEU A 113 -2.88 -14.51 12.63
CA LEU A 113 -1.74 -14.69 11.72
C LEU A 113 -2.16 -15.37 10.41
N ARG A 114 -3.16 -16.23 10.45
CA ARG A 114 -3.65 -17.00 9.30
C ARG A 114 -4.58 -16.22 8.38
N GLU A 115 -4.99 -15.02 8.78
CA GLU A 115 -5.86 -14.20 7.95
C GLU A 115 -5.15 -13.74 6.68
N PRO A 116 -5.84 -13.72 5.52
CA PRO A 116 -5.28 -13.16 4.31
C PRO A 116 -4.87 -11.70 4.46
N VAL A 117 -3.80 -11.35 3.78
CA VAL A 117 -3.17 -10.03 3.76
C VAL A 117 -3.94 -9.13 2.80
N GLU A 118 -4.59 -8.09 3.32
CA GLU A 118 -5.15 -7.03 2.47
C GLU A 118 -4.02 -6.18 1.88
N VAL A 119 -4.04 -5.87 0.59
CA VAL A 119 -3.08 -4.97 -0.04
C VAL A 119 -3.82 -3.69 -0.42
N PRO A 120 -3.45 -2.52 0.14
CA PRO A 120 -4.13 -1.27 -0.17
C PRO A 120 -4.13 -0.94 -1.66
N VAL A 121 -3.01 -1.15 -2.34
CA VAL A 121 -2.89 -0.95 -3.78
C VAL A 121 -2.01 -2.03 -4.39
N ARG A 122 -2.54 -2.68 -5.43
CA ARG A 122 -1.85 -3.63 -6.27
C ARG A 122 -1.70 -3.06 -7.67
N ILE A 123 -0.47 -3.03 -8.15
CA ILE A 123 -0.12 -2.58 -9.50
C ILE A 123 0.40 -3.79 -10.27
N GLU A 124 -0.26 -4.11 -11.37
CA GLU A 124 0.09 -5.24 -12.21
C GLU A 124 0.56 -4.76 -13.59
N SER A 125 1.81 -5.07 -13.92
CA SER A 125 2.48 -4.91 -15.22
C SER A 125 2.80 -6.30 -15.78
N PRO A 126 3.13 -6.48 -17.08
CA PRO A 126 3.54 -7.77 -17.64
C PRO A 126 4.63 -8.48 -16.82
N ASP A 127 5.69 -7.75 -16.43
CA ASP A 127 6.87 -8.34 -15.79
C ASP A 127 6.90 -8.18 -14.26
N VAL A 128 6.11 -7.24 -13.72
CA VAL A 128 6.16 -6.83 -12.31
C VAL A 128 4.77 -6.86 -11.68
N LEU A 129 4.68 -7.51 -10.52
CA LEU A 129 3.63 -7.30 -9.54
C LEU A 129 4.18 -6.36 -8.47
N CYS A 130 3.59 -5.18 -8.32
CA CYS A 130 3.95 -4.24 -7.27
C CYS A 130 2.82 -4.14 -6.23
N LEU A 131 3.19 -4.27 -4.96
CA LEU A 131 2.29 -4.10 -3.82
C LEU A 131 2.68 -2.81 -3.10
N VAL A 132 1.75 -1.87 -2.97
CA VAL A 132 1.99 -0.59 -2.29
C VAL A 132 1.28 -0.58 -0.95
N HIS A 133 2.05 -0.35 0.12
CA HIS A 133 1.57 -0.21 1.47
C HIS A 133 1.71 1.24 1.94
N THR A 134 0.58 1.92 2.08
CA THR A 134 0.53 3.30 2.57
C THR A 134 0.28 3.31 4.08
N VAL A 135 1.19 3.91 4.83
CA VAL A 135 1.17 3.96 6.30
C VAL A 135 1.05 5.39 6.86
N MET A 136 1.40 6.39 6.05
CA MET A 136 1.45 7.81 6.39
C MET A 136 2.24 8.09 7.68
N ASP A 137 1.54 8.17 8.82
CA ASP A 137 2.05 8.62 10.12
C ASP A 137 2.13 7.49 11.16
N ARG A 138 1.59 6.30 10.86
CA ARG A 138 1.58 5.17 11.80
C ARG A 138 2.18 3.94 11.15
N ASN A 139 3.19 3.37 11.80
CA ASN A 139 3.69 2.07 11.40
C ASN A 139 2.78 0.99 12.00
N ASP A 140 2.06 0.27 11.16
CA ASP A 140 1.32 -0.93 11.57
C ASP A 140 2.33 -2.07 11.82
N ARG A 141 3.12 -1.96 12.90
CA ARG A 141 3.74 -3.14 13.50
C ARG A 141 2.57 -3.99 13.99
N GLY A 142 2.23 -5.03 13.22
CA GLY A 142 1.07 -5.86 13.53
C GLY A 142 1.15 -6.37 14.97
N THR A 143 -0.01 -6.66 15.57
CA THR A 143 -0.08 -7.09 16.97
C THR A 143 0.77 -8.35 17.19
N ALA A 144 1.45 -8.39 18.34
CA ALA A 144 2.07 -9.60 18.89
C ALA A 144 3.11 -10.29 17.97
N GLY A 145 4.06 -9.54 17.40
CA GLY A 145 5.20 -10.09 16.65
C GLY A 145 4.99 -10.23 15.13
N ARG A 146 3.87 -9.72 14.61
CA ARG A 146 3.64 -9.59 13.16
C ARG A 146 4.48 -8.48 12.57
N ASP A 147 5.31 -8.82 11.58
CA ASP A 147 5.95 -7.84 10.71
C ASP A 147 5.11 -7.72 9.43
N ARG A 148 4.34 -6.64 9.36
CA ARG A 148 3.42 -6.38 8.26
C ARG A 148 4.11 -6.36 6.89
N LEU A 149 5.36 -5.88 6.86
CA LEU A 149 6.14 -5.81 5.63
C LEU A 149 6.57 -7.20 5.20
N LEU A 150 7.00 -8.06 6.14
CA LEU A 150 7.32 -9.47 5.84
C LEU A 150 6.10 -10.25 5.35
N GLU A 151 4.91 -9.97 5.87
CA GLU A 151 3.66 -10.60 5.40
C GLU A 151 3.34 -10.26 3.95
N LEU A 152 3.46 -8.97 3.61
CA LEU A 152 3.26 -8.47 2.27
C LEU A 152 4.29 -9.07 1.30
N ILE A 153 5.55 -9.15 1.73
CA ILE A 153 6.61 -9.75 0.92
C ILE A 153 6.36 -11.25 0.71
N ASP A 154 6.10 -12.01 1.77
CA ASP A 154 5.90 -13.45 1.70
C ASP A 154 4.67 -13.83 0.85
N GLY A 155 3.51 -13.24 1.14
CA GLY A 155 2.29 -13.46 0.35
C GLY A 155 2.43 -12.94 -1.09
N GLY A 156 3.16 -11.83 -1.26
CA GLY A 156 3.48 -11.25 -2.55
C GLY A 156 4.38 -12.13 -3.41
N ILE A 157 5.38 -12.81 -2.83
CA ILE A 157 6.29 -13.70 -3.56
C ILE A 157 5.50 -14.86 -4.15
N GLU A 158 4.65 -15.51 -3.36
CA GLU A 158 3.81 -16.61 -3.84
C GLU A 158 2.82 -16.15 -4.92
N HIS A 159 2.31 -14.92 -4.79
CA HIS A 159 1.42 -14.38 -5.80
C HIS A 159 2.14 -14.03 -7.10
N ALA A 160 3.28 -13.33 -7.03
CA ALA A 160 4.12 -13.01 -8.17
C ALA A 160 4.58 -14.28 -8.90
N ARG A 161 4.98 -15.32 -8.14
CA ARG A 161 5.35 -16.64 -8.68
C ARG A 161 4.21 -17.28 -9.47
N ARG A 162 2.98 -17.25 -8.96
CA ARG A 162 1.79 -17.77 -9.68
C ARG A 162 1.51 -17.02 -10.98
N LEU A 163 1.83 -15.73 -11.03
CA LEU A 163 1.67 -14.88 -12.20
C LEU A 163 2.88 -14.90 -13.16
N GLY A 164 3.99 -15.52 -12.76
CA GLY A 164 5.25 -15.50 -13.53
C GLY A 164 5.96 -14.14 -13.52
N LYS A 165 5.77 -13.34 -12.46
CA LYS A 165 6.24 -11.95 -12.35
C LYS A 165 7.31 -11.79 -11.29
N GLN A 166 8.08 -10.71 -11.39
CA GLN A 166 8.89 -10.22 -10.28
C GLN A 166 8.02 -9.50 -9.25
N LEU A 167 8.43 -9.52 -7.98
CA LEU A 167 7.77 -8.78 -6.92
C LEU A 167 8.52 -7.48 -6.62
N ALA A 168 7.78 -6.38 -6.61
CA ALA A 168 8.18 -5.15 -5.95
C ALA A 168 7.23 -4.86 -4.77
N VAL A 169 7.79 -4.41 -3.65
CA VAL A 169 7.02 -3.91 -2.52
C VAL A 169 7.44 -2.46 -2.27
N ALA A 170 6.47 -1.56 -2.35
CA ALA A 170 6.69 -0.16 -2.09
C ALA A 170 5.96 0.27 -0.82
N VAL A 171 6.62 1.08 0.01
CA VAL A 171 6.02 1.65 1.20
C VAL A 171 5.88 3.16 1.02
N VAL A 172 4.68 3.67 1.25
CA VAL A 172 4.38 5.10 1.19
C VAL A 172 4.19 5.65 2.60
N TYR A 173 5.05 6.59 2.99
CA TYR A 173 5.01 7.26 4.29
C TYR A 173 5.07 8.77 4.16
N ARG A 174 4.59 9.49 5.17
CA ARG A 174 4.70 10.95 5.19
C ARG A 174 6.13 11.36 5.57
N ALA A 175 6.80 12.16 4.75
CA ALA A 175 8.13 12.65 5.09
C ALA A 175 8.10 13.45 6.41
N GLY A 176 9.09 13.20 7.28
CA GLY A 176 9.20 13.84 8.59
C GLY A 176 8.35 13.22 9.70
N SER A 177 7.57 12.16 9.43
CA SER A 177 6.85 11.42 10.46
C SER A 177 7.74 10.42 11.20
N GLN A 178 7.33 9.99 12.40
CA GLN A 178 8.01 8.91 13.12
C GLN A 178 7.99 7.59 12.32
N ALA A 179 6.86 7.31 11.66
CA ALA A 179 6.72 6.13 10.80
C ALA A 179 7.76 6.13 9.66
N ALA A 180 8.08 7.29 9.08
CA ALA A 180 9.12 7.41 8.06
C ALA A 180 10.50 6.97 8.58
N ALA A 181 10.88 7.37 9.80
CA ALA A 181 12.16 6.99 10.40
C ALA A 181 12.23 5.48 10.67
N GLU A 182 11.17 4.92 11.26
CA GLU A 182 11.11 3.49 11.59
C GLU A 182 11.08 2.59 10.35
N LEU A 183 10.25 2.94 9.35
CA LEU A 183 10.10 2.13 8.14
C LEU A 183 11.29 2.27 7.20
N SER A 184 11.88 3.46 7.10
CA SER A 184 13.11 3.63 6.33
C SER A 184 14.24 2.79 6.92
N GLY A 185 14.38 2.78 8.26
CA GLY A 185 15.30 1.88 8.95
C GLY A 185 15.04 0.41 8.64
N ARG A 186 13.79 -0.05 8.83
CA ARG A 186 13.41 -1.46 8.58
C ARG A 186 13.59 -1.87 7.12
N LEU A 187 13.26 -1.02 6.16
CA LEU A 187 13.48 -1.30 4.73
C LEU A 187 14.97 -1.43 4.41
N ASN A 188 15.81 -0.59 4.98
CA ASN A 188 17.26 -0.67 4.80
C ASN A 188 17.85 -1.95 5.39
N GLU A 189 17.37 -2.38 6.57
CA GLU A 189 17.74 -3.68 7.15
C GLU A 189 17.34 -4.81 6.19
N LEU A 190 16.07 -4.87 5.80
CA LEU A 190 15.54 -5.94 4.95
C LEU A 190 16.24 -6.00 3.59
N ARG A 191 16.63 -4.88 2.97
CA ARG A 191 17.41 -4.90 1.72
C ARG A 191 18.68 -5.75 1.82
N GLY A 192 19.29 -5.85 3.00
CA GLY A 192 20.48 -6.67 3.25
C GLY A 192 20.19 -8.05 3.84
N SER A 193 19.06 -8.24 4.52
CA SER A 193 18.78 -9.45 5.32
C SER A 193 17.47 -10.17 4.98
N LEU A 194 16.76 -9.78 3.91
CA LEU A 194 15.42 -10.32 3.62
C LEU A 194 15.42 -11.85 3.42
N ALA A 195 16.50 -12.41 2.84
CA ALA A 195 16.64 -13.85 2.70
C ALA A 195 16.83 -14.57 4.05
N ASP A 196 17.43 -13.91 5.04
CA ASP A 196 17.60 -14.46 6.40
C ASP A 196 16.30 -14.35 7.20
N GLU A 197 15.51 -13.31 6.95
CA GLU A 197 14.19 -13.09 7.59
C GLU A 197 13.10 -14.00 6.99
N LEU A 198 13.24 -14.41 5.73
CA LEU A 198 12.34 -15.33 5.02
C LEU A 198 13.12 -16.50 4.39
N PRO A 199 13.77 -17.36 5.19
CA PRO A 199 14.63 -18.43 4.69
C PRO A 199 13.87 -19.50 3.89
N HIS A 200 12.55 -19.59 4.09
CA HIS A 200 11.66 -20.48 3.34
C HIS A 200 11.25 -19.92 1.97
N GLN A 201 11.62 -18.67 1.64
CA GLN A 201 11.33 -18.02 0.36
C GLN A 201 12.61 -17.85 -0.48
N PRO A 202 12.95 -18.78 -1.40
CA PRO A 202 14.17 -18.67 -2.21
C PRO A 202 14.25 -17.40 -3.08
N LYS A 203 13.09 -16.80 -3.37
CA LYS A 203 12.92 -15.58 -4.16
C LYS A 203 13.01 -14.29 -3.33
N ALA A 204 13.14 -14.38 -2.01
CA ALA A 204 13.21 -13.23 -1.11
C ALA A 204 14.31 -12.23 -1.52
N LYS A 205 15.49 -12.73 -1.91
CA LYS A 205 16.62 -11.91 -2.37
C LYS A 205 16.36 -11.14 -3.68
N ASP A 206 15.38 -11.56 -4.47
CA ASP A 206 15.05 -10.94 -5.77
C ASP A 206 13.98 -9.84 -5.62
N VAL A 207 13.41 -9.66 -4.41
CA VAL A 207 12.32 -8.70 -4.17
C VAL A 207 12.86 -7.27 -4.19
N GLN A 208 12.22 -6.41 -4.99
CA GLN A 208 12.56 -4.99 -5.00
C GLN A 208 11.82 -4.24 -3.88
N LEU A 209 12.56 -3.71 -2.90
CA LEU A 209 12.01 -2.88 -1.83
C LEU A 209 12.18 -1.39 -2.13
N ARG A 210 11.06 -0.67 -2.21
CA ARG A 210 11.02 0.78 -2.49
C ARG A 210 10.39 1.55 -1.35
N ASP A 211 10.92 2.73 -1.11
CA ASP A 211 10.35 3.75 -0.25
C ASP A 211 9.97 4.97 -1.09
N VAL A 212 8.76 5.47 -0.87
CA VAL A 212 8.22 6.63 -1.55
C VAL A 212 7.63 7.55 -0.51
N SER A 213 8.06 8.81 -0.46
CA SER A 213 7.36 9.78 0.39
C SER A 213 6.00 10.11 -0.21
N TRP A 214 5.02 10.32 0.66
CA TRP A 214 3.68 10.79 0.30
C TRP A 214 3.76 12.06 -0.55
N GLN A 215 4.63 13.01 -0.18
CA GLN A 215 4.81 14.25 -0.93
C GLN A 215 5.36 14.02 -2.34
N GLN A 216 6.25 13.04 -2.55
CA GLN A 216 6.68 12.66 -3.90
C GLN A 216 5.51 12.06 -4.70
N LEU A 217 4.73 11.17 -4.10
CA LEU A 217 3.55 10.59 -4.75
C LEU A 217 2.56 11.68 -5.17
N VAL A 218 2.25 12.63 -4.28
CA VAL A 218 1.32 13.73 -4.59
C VAL A 218 1.86 14.64 -5.70
N ARG A 219 3.18 14.94 -5.72
CA ARG A 219 3.77 15.75 -6.80
C ARG A 219 3.73 15.06 -8.16
N VAL A 220 3.99 13.75 -8.19
CA VAL A 220 3.85 12.95 -9.42
C VAL A 220 2.39 12.93 -9.85
N TRP A 221 1.47 12.65 -8.92
CA TRP A 221 0.05 12.68 -9.22
C TRP A 221 -0.42 14.05 -9.76
N GLU A 222 0.03 15.14 -9.15
CA GLU A 222 -0.29 16.50 -9.60
C GLU A 222 0.26 16.79 -11.00
N SER A 223 1.45 16.28 -11.35
CA SER A 223 1.99 16.44 -12.70
C SER A 223 1.22 15.65 -13.77
N GLU A 224 0.50 14.61 -13.37
CA GLU A 224 -0.27 13.77 -14.30
C GLU A 224 -1.70 14.25 -14.53
N MET A 225 -2.18 15.24 -13.77
CA MET A 225 -3.61 15.63 -13.76
C MET A 225 -4.21 15.97 -15.13
N SER A 226 -3.40 16.45 -16.09
CA SER A 226 -3.86 16.71 -17.46
C SER A 226 -4.18 15.45 -18.27
N TYR A 227 -3.66 14.29 -17.84
CA TYR A 227 -3.85 12.99 -18.47
C TYR A 227 -4.89 12.11 -17.76
N LEU A 228 -5.40 12.55 -16.60
CA LEU A 228 -6.38 11.79 -15.82
C LEU A 228 -7.80 12.17 -16.21
N ASP A 229 -8.66 11.18 -16.39
CA ASP A 229 -10.10 11.40 -16.46
C ASP A 229 -10.68 11.33 -15.04
N VAL A 230 -10.80 12.49 -14.37
CA VAL A 230 -11.35 12.62 -13.01
C VAL A 230 -12.70 13.35 -13.01
N PRO A 231 -13.64 12.97 -12.12
CA PRO A 231 -14.94 13.58 -12.07
C PRO A 231 -14.81 14.96 -11.42
N GLY A 232 -15.01 16.01 -12.21
CA GLY A 232 -14.99 17.39 -11.74
C GLY A 232 -13.58 17.93 -11.49
N SER A 233 -13.48 18.92 -10.61
CA SER A 233 -12.23 19.65 -10.39
C SER A 233 -11.40 19.04 -9.26
N PRO A 234 -10.14 18.63 -9.53
CA PRO A 234 -9.25 18.10 -8.50
C PRO A 234 -8.71 19.17 -7.54
N LYS A 235 -9.00 20.46 -7.78
CA LYS A 235 -8.58 21.57 -6.92
C LYS A 235 -9.03 21.40 -5.47
N ALA A 236 -10.24 20.88 -5.24
CA ALA A 236 -10.74 20.69 -3.88
C ALA A 236 -9.89 19.69 -3.09
N PHE A 237 -9.49 18.59 -3.73
CA PHE A 237 -8.60 17.59 -3.14
C PHE A 237 -7.21 18.17 -2.85
N LEU A 238 -6.60 18.88 -3.81
CA LEU A 238 -5.31 19.56 -3.56
C LEU A 238 -5.37 20.59 -2.44
N SER A 239 -6.44 21.40 -2.38
CA SER A 239 -6.67 22.33 -1.28
C SER A 239 -6.80 21.62 0.06
N HIS A 240 -7.45 20.45 0.08
CA HIS A 240 -7.55 19.62 1.28
C HIS A 240 -6.20 19.08 1.73
N LEU A 241 -5.36 18.58 0.82
CA LEU A 241 -4.01 18.12 1.14
C LEU A 241 -3.16 19.26 1.72
N LYS A 242 -3.18 20.43 1.10
CA LYS A 242 -2.46 21.63 1.56
C LYS A 242 -2.94 22.10 2.93
N ALA A 243 -4.25 22.09 3.18
CA ALA A 243 -4.82 22.52 4.45
C ALA A 243 -4.48 21.59 5.64
N ASN A 244 -3.99 20.38 5.36
CA ASN A 244 -3.65 19.38 6.37
C ASN A 244 -2.15 19.00 6.37
N ASP A 245 -1.30 19.84 5.78
CA ASP A 245 0.16 19.63 5.71
C ASP A 245 0.57 18.29 5.06
N LEU A 246 -0.22 17.84 4.08
CA LEU A 246 0.00 16.63 3.29
C LEU A 246 0.59 16.93 1.89
N TYR A 247 1.01 18.17 1.63
CA TYR A 247 1.57 18.63 0.34
C TYR A 247 2.90 19.37 0.56
#